data_AF-A0A6A4WSS4-F1
#
_entry.id   AF-A0A6A4WSS4-F1
#
_cell.length_a   1.000
_cell.length_b   1.000
_cell.length_c   1.000
_cell.angle_alpha   90.00
_cell.angle_beta   90.00
_cell.angle_gamma   90.00
#
_symmetry.space_group_name_H-M   'P 1'
#
loop_
_entity.id
_entity.type
_entity.pdbx_description
1 polymer ?
#
loop_
_entity_poly.entity_id
_entity_poly.type
_entity_poly.pdbx_seq_one_letter_code
_entity_poly.pdbx_strand_id
1 'polypeptide(L)'
;MSWADVKKLDINAKHPKRSQFPVTRVALLSEMVEECLRLDVLFIIDIKCYDIRAVSAVLALYEKFPKMYEMALISSFNPQVVYERQGPSQRRFDNPLRHLGASLCDVLLRPLYMTVLPYLLGLSVLLLEKDSITQRAVARARELELRMVAWTVNEPVEKEFLVHHLGVPYLTDALADDRILAKGQ
;
A
#
# COMPACT_ATOMS: atom_id res chain seq x y z
N MET A 1 -9.67 8.71 21.75
CA MET A 1 -9.05 10.04 21.64
C MET A 1 -9.98 10.92 20.82
N SER A 2 -10.32 12.13 21.28
CA SER A 2 -11.21 13.03 20.53
C SER A 2 -10.44 13.83 19.47
N TRP A 3 -11.13 14.40 18.50
CA TRP A 3 -10.50 15.28 17.50
C TRP A 3 -9.83 16.52 18.14
N ALA A 4 -10.41 17.05 19.22
CA ALA A 4 -9.85 18.16 19.97
C ALA A 4 -8.51 17.80 20.63
N ASP A 5 -8.32 16.53 21.00
CA ASP A 5 -7.05 16.04 21.55
C ASP A 5 -6.01 15.84 20.44
N VAL A 6 -6.42 15.30 19.29
CA VAL A 6 -5.55 15.08 18.13
C VAL A 6 -4.96 16.40 17.61
N LYS A 7 -5.76 17.46 17.55
CA LYS A 7 -5.32 18.80 17.12
C LYS A 7 -4.19 19.40 17.98
N LYS A 8 -4.05 18.94 19.23
CA LYS A 8 -3.01 19.42 20.15
C LYS A 8 -1.69 18.69 19.97
N LEU A 9 -1.67 17.58 19.24
CA LEU A 9 -0.45 16.80 19.00
C LEU A 9 0.49 17.53 18.05
N ASP A 10 1.78 17.44 18.34
CA ASP A 10 2.85 17.84 17.42
C ASP A 10 3.41 16.58 16.75
N ILE A 11 3.18 16.45 15.44
CA ILE A 11 3.64 15.28 14.68
C ILE A 11 5.17 15.28 14.50
N ASN A 12 5.80 16.44 14.67
CA ASN A 12 7.24 16.62 14.52
C ASN A 12 8.01 16.29 15.81
N ALA A 13 7.31 16.03 16.93
CA ALA A 13 7.93 15.90 18.26
C ALA A 13 9.08 14.88 18.33
N LYS A 14 8.98 13.79 17.56
CA LYS A 14 9.96 12.69 17.47
C LYS A 14 10.74 12.65 16.15
N HIS A 15 10.52 13.61 15.25
CA HIS A 15 11.17 13.59 13.94
C HIS A 15 12.67 13.94 14.08
N PRO A 16 13.60 13.22 13.40
CA PRO A 16 15.03 13.47 13.52
C PRO A 16 15.46 14.90 13.17
N LYS A 17 14.75 15.54 12.24
CA LYS A 17 15.00 16.93 11.81
C LYS A 17 14.04 17.94 12.44
N ARG A 18 13.48 17.65 13.62
CA ARG A 18 12.45 18.51 14.21
C ARG A 18 12.83 19.98 14.35
N SER A 19 14.11 20.28 14.54
CA SER A 19 14.63 21.65 14.62
C SER A 19 14.51 22.44 13.32
N GLN A 20 14.33 21.78 12.18
CA GLN A 20 14.22 22.41 10.86
C GLN A 20 12.77 22.74 10.48
N PHE A 21 11.79 22.25 11.24
CA PHE A 21 10.38 22.41 10.94
C PHE A 21 9.64 23.05 12.12
N PRO A 22 8.62 23.89 11.86
CA PRO A 22 7.77 24.41 12.92
C PRO A 22 6.97 23.27 13.59
N VAL A 23 6.23 23.62 14.63
CA VAL A 23 5.24 22.70 15.23
C VAL A 23 4.19 22.37 14.16
N THR A 24 4.03 21.08 13.86
CA THR A 24 3.17 20.61 12.76
C THR A 24 2.01 19.80 13.33
N ARG A 25 0.81 19.97 12.77
CA ARG A 25 -0.42 19.31 13.23
C ARG A 25 -0.85 18.20 12.28
N VAL A 26 -1.67 17.29 12.79
CA VAL A 26 -2.33 16.27 11.95
C VAL A 26 -3.33 16.98 11.04
N ALA A 27 -3.15 16.84 9.72
CA ALA A 27 -4.07 17.36 8.72
C ALA A 27 -5.33 16.48 8.63
N LEU A 28 -6.45 17.10 8.24
CA LEU A 28 -7.63 16.34 7.85
C LEU A 28 -7.41 15.68 6.48
N LEU A 29 -8.03 14.52 6.28
CA LEU A 29 -7.96 13.81 5.00
C LEU A 29 -8.46 14.70 3.83
N SER A 30 -9.53 15.48 4.05
CA SER A 30 -10.05 16.40 3.04
C SER A 30 -9.08 17.51 2.67
N GLU A 31 -8.33 18.04 3.64
CA GLU A 31 -7.33 19.09 3.41
C GLU A 31 -6.13 18.53 2.63
N MET A 32 -5.70 17.31 2.97
CA MET A 32 -4.65 16.61 2.21
C MET A 32 -5.06 16.34 0.77
N VAL A 33 -6.29 15.86 0.54
CA VAL A 33 -6.83 15.64 -0.80
C VAL A 33 -6.85 16.94 -1.60
N GLU A 34 -7.38 18.02 -1.02
CA GLU A 34 -7.44 19.33 -1.69
C GLU A 34 -6.05 19.83 -2.08
N GLU A 35 -5.07 19.68 -1.19
CA GLU A 35 -3.69 20.07 -1.44
C GLU A 35 -3.01 19.20 -2.52
N CYS A 36 -3.23 17.88 -2.50
CA CYS A 36 -2.74 16.98 -3.54
C CYS A 36 -3.33 17.31 -4.92
N LEU A 37 -4.63 17.59 -4.98
CA LEU A 37 -5.31 18.00 -6.22
C LEU A 37 -4.79 19.36 -6.72
N ARG A 38 -4.53 20.30 -5.80
CA ARG A 38 -3.97 21.63 -6.11
C ARG A 38 -2.55 21.54 -6.66
N LEU A 39 -1.74 20.62 -6.12
CA LEU A 39 -0.35 20.38 -6.53
C LEU A 39 -0.22 19.41 -7.71
N ASP A 40 -1.34 18.85 -8.19
CA ASP A 40 -1.39 17.84 -9.25
C ASP A 40 -0.53 16.59 -8.94
N VAL A 41 -0.52 16.17 -7.67
CA VAL A 41 0.23 15.00 -7.19
C VAL A 41 -0.69 13.78 -7.13
N LEU A 42 -0.31 12.69 -7.80
CA LEU A 42 -0.96 11.38 -7.64
C LEU A 42 -0.76 10.89 -6.21
N PHE A 43 -1.81 10.36 -5.58
CA PHE A 43 -1.74 9.90 -4.19
C PHE A 43 -2.40 8.54 -3.98
N ILE A 44 -1.96 7.84 -2.95
CA ILE A 44 -2.48 6.54 -2.53
C ILE A 44 -3.16 6.71 -1.16
N ILE A 45 -4.40 6.23 -1.02
CA ILE A 45 -5.09 6.14 0.27
C ILE A 45 -5.13 4.67 0.70
N ASP A 46 -4.43 4.35 1.78
CA ASP A 46 -4.37 2.99 2.33
C ASP A 46 -5.40 2.78 3.45
N ILE A 47 -6.36 1.87 3.20
CA ILE A 47 -7.41 1.48 4.15
C ILE A 47 -6.97 0.21 4.88
N LYS A 48 -6.45 0.37 6.10
CA LYS A 48 -5.84 -0.74 6.87
C LYS A 48 -6.82 -1.71 7.54
N CYS A 49 -8.06 -1.29 7.81
CA CYS A 49 -9.07 -2.13 8.43
C CYS A 49 -10.43 -1.82 7.82
N TYR A 50 -11.24 -2.86 7.63
CA TYR A 50 -12.61 -2.69 7.16
C TYR A 50 -13.45 -1.96 8.23
N ASP A 51 -13.53 -0.64 8.09
CA ASP A 51 -14.43 0.22 8.85
C ASP A 51 -15.34 0.94 7.86
N ILE A 52 -16.64 0.69 7.97
CA ILE A 52 -17.65 1.30 7.10
C ILE A 52 -17.55 2.83 7.11
N ARG A 53 -17.15 3.43 8.23
CA ARG A 53 -16.99 4.89 8.35
C ARG A 53 -15.84 5.40 7.49
N ALA A 54 -14.73 4.64 7.41
CA ALA A 54 -13.61 4.99 6.56
C ALA A 54 -13.99 4.91 5.07
N VAL A 55 -14.72 3.84 4.70
CA VAL A 55 -15.23 3.67 3.33
C VAL A 55 -16.19 4.81 2.97
N SER A 56 -17.18 5.10 3.82
CA SER A 56 -18.12 6.21 3.60
C SER A 56 -17.43 7.57 3.51
N ALA A 57 -16.39 7.82 4.31
CA ALA A 57 -15.62 9.06 4.23
C ALA A 57 -14.87 9.19 2.90
N VAL A 58 -14.28 8.09 2.40
CA VAL A 58 -13.61 8.08 1.09
C VAL A 58 -14.63 8.29 -0.04
N LEU A 59 -15.78 7.61 -0.01
CA LEU A 59 -16.84 7.80 -1.01
C LEU A 59 -17.35 9.24 -1.05
N ALA A 60 -17.58 9.86 0.11
CA ALA A 60 -17.96 11.27 0.19
C ALA A 60 -16.89 12.22 -0.37
N LEU A 61 -15.61 11.86 -0.31
CA LEU A 61 -14.54 12.63 -0.94
C LEU A 61 -14.56 12.52 -2.46
N TYR A 62 -14.84 11.33 -3.03
CA TYR A 62 -15.00 11.16 -4.48
C TYR A 62 -16.21 11.92 -5.02
N GLU A 63 -17.31 11.97 -4.26
CA GLU A 63 -18.47 12.80 -4.61
C GLU A 63 -18.12 14.29 -4.60
N LYS A 64 -17.37 14.74 -3.60
CA LYS A 64 -16.94 16.14 -3.46
C LYS A 64 -15.89 16.55 -4.49
N PHE A 65 -14.96 15.64 -4.82
CA PHE A 65 -13.81 15.90 -5.68
C PHE A 65 -13.71 14.86 -6.81
N PRO A 66 -14.47 15.01 -7.91
CA PRO A 66 -14.47 14.04 -9.01
C PRO A 66 -13.09 13.80 -9.65
N LYS A 67 -12.17 14.78 -9.60
CA LYS A 67 -10.79 14.62 -10.09
C LYS A 67 -10.01 13.49 -9.39
N MET A 68 -10.47 13.05 -8.22
CA MET A 68 -9.90 11.89 -7.52
C MET A 68 -9.97 10.59 -8.35
N TYR A 69 -10.93 10.43 -9.27
CA TYR A 69 -11.00 9.24 -10.13
C TYR A 69 -9.77 9.07 -11.04
N GLU A 70 -9.07 10.16 -11.32
CA GLU A 70 -7.86 10.19 -12.15
C GLU A 70 -6.57 10.24 -11.32
N MET A 71 -6.67 10.74 -10.08
CA MET A 71 -5.51 11.09 -9.25
C MET A 71 -5.30 10.24 -7.99
N ALA A 72 -6.29 9.46 -7.59
CA ALA A 72 -6.24 8.71 -6.35
C ALA A 72 -6.26 7.19 -6.61
N LEU A 73 -5.29 6.49 -6.02
CA LEU A 73 -5.33 5.04 -5.89
C LEU A 73 -5.81 4.67 -4.49
N ILE A 74 -6.81 3.79 -4.39
CA ILE A 74 -7.26 3.24 -3.11
C ILE A 74 -6.60 1.87 -2.93
N SER A 75 -5.80 1.73 -1.88
CA SER A 75 -5.26 0.44 -1.46
C SER A 75 -6.00 -0.07 -0.23
N SER A 76 -6.11 -1.39 -0.12
CA SER A 76 -6.60 -2.07 1.07
C SER A 76 -5.73 -3.30 1.29
N PHE A 77 -5.57 -3.68 2.54
CA PHE A 77 -4.67 -4.75 2.92
C PHE A 77 -5.05 -6.09 2.28
N ASN A 78 -4.07 -6.75 1.67
CA ASN A 78 -4.24 -8.11 1.17
C ASN A 78 -4.08 -9.11 2.34
N PRO A 79 -5.15 -9.86 2.73
CA PRO A 79 -5.09 -10.78 3.85
C PRO A 79 -3.99 -11.86 3.71
N GLN A 80 -3.53 -12.15 2.49
CA GLN A 80 -2.44 -13.09 2.24
C GLN A 80 -1.13 -12.71 2.94
N VAL A 81 -0.84 -11.40 3.08
CA VAL A 81 0.41 -10.90 3.68
C VAL A 81 0.48 -11.16 5.20
N VAL A 82 -0.66 -11.16 5.91
CA VAL A 82 -0.71 -11.59 7.31
C VAL A 82 -0.39 -13.08 7.44
N TYR A 83 -0.81 -13.89 6.47
CA TYR A 83 -0.61 -15.34 6.50
C TYR A 83 0.83 -15.76 6.24
N GLU A 84 1.57 -15.07 5.37
CA GLU A 84 2.98 -15.42 5.08
C GLU A 84 3.95 -14.95 6.18
N ARG A 85 3.60 -13.89 6.93
CA ARG A 85 4.42 -13.40 8.03
C ARG A 85 4.38 -14.32 9.26
N GLN A 86 3.29 -15.07 9.46
CA GLN A 86 3.24 -16.18 10.40
C GLN A 86 3.87 -17.37 9.70
N GLY A 87 5.17 -17.61 9.90
CA GLY A 87 5.88 -18.69 9.23
C GLY A 87 5.17 -20.06 9.38
N PRO A 88 5.53 -21.05 8.56
CA PRO A 88 4.81 -22.34 8.41
C PRO A 88 4.64 -23.17 9.69
N SER A 89 5.19 -22.74 10.82
CA SER A 89 5.23 -23.46 12.09
C SER A 89 4.28 -22.95 13.18
N GLN A 90 3.56 -21.82 12.99
CA GLN A 90 2.64 -21.32 14.02
C GLN A 90 1.19 -21.73 13.73
N ARG A 91 0.54 -22.38 14.71
CA ARG A 91 -0.88 -22.77 14.60
C ARG A 91 -1.76 -21.53 14.65
N ARG A 92 -2.51 -21.27 13.57
CA ARG A 92 -3.44 -20.11 13.44
C ARG A 92 -4.54 -20.13 14.51
N PHE A 93 -4.96 -21.32 14.90
CA PHE A 93 -5.97 -21.54 15.92
C PHE A 93 -5.50 -22.68 16.82
N ASP A 94 -5.72 -22.54 18.12
CA ASP A 94 -5.48 -23.62 19.08
C ASP A 94 -6.33 -24.86 18.77
N ASN A 95 -7.49 -24.66 18.12
CA ASN A 95 -8.34 -25.73 17.64
C ASN A 95 -7.77 -26.36 16.35
N PRO A 96 -7.42 -27.67 16.37
CA PRO A 96 -6.76 -28.34 15.25
C PRO A 96 -7.63 -28.47 14.00
N LEU A 97 -8.95 -28.62 14.12
CA LEU A 97 -9.86 -28.71 12.98
C LEU A 97 -10.00 -27.35 12.27
N ARG A 98 -10.09 -26.27 13.06
CA ARG A 98 -10.11 -24.90 12.51
C ARG A 98 -8.80 -24.57 11.83
N HIS A 99 -7.67 -24.98 12.41
CA HIS A 99 -6.37 -24.77 11.79
C HIS A 99 -6.22 -25.59 10.50
N LEU A 100 -6.61 -26.86 10.49
CA LEU A 100 -6.61 -27.69 9.29
C LEU A 100 -7.49 -27.09 8.17
N GLY A 101 -8.71 -26.68 8.52
CA GLY A 101 -9.60 -25.99 7.58
C GLY A 101 -8.98 -24.72 7.02
N ALA A 102 -8.34 -23.91 7.86
CA ALA A 102 -7.68 -22.68 7.43
C ALA A 102 -6.49 -22.96 6.48
N SER A 103 -5.67 -23.97 6.79
CA SER A 103 -4.55 -24.38 5.94
C SER A 103 -5.00 -24.90 4.57
N LEU A 104 -6.10 -25.67 4.52
CA LEU A 104 -6.71 -26.11 3.27
C LEU A 104 -7.24 -24.92 2.46
N CYS A 105 -7.92 -23.98 3.11
CA CYS A 105 -8.37 -22.75 2.47
C CYS A 105 -7.20 -21.96 1.89
N ASP A 106 -6.05 -21.85 2.57
CA ASP A 106 -4.91 -21.10 2.05
C ASP A 106 -4.35 -21.72 0.75
N VAL A 107 -4.24 -23.06 0.71
CA VAL A 107 -3.78 -23.78 -0.50
C VAL A 107 -4.72 -23.52 -1.68
N LEU A 108 -6.03 -23.50 -1.42
CA LEU A 108 -7.05 -23.23 -2.45
C LEU A 108 -7.11 -21.76 -2.85
N LEU A 109 -6.97 -20.85 -1.89
CA LEU A 109 -7.11 -19.42 -2.11
C LEU A 109 -5.86 -18.81 -2.76
N ARG A 110 -4.65 -19.33 -2.51
CA ARG A 110 -3.40 -18.80 -3.09
C ARG A 110 -3.46 -18.64 -4.62
N PRO A 111 -3.85 -19.65 -5.43
CA PRO A 111 -4.00 -19.46 -6.87
C PRO A 111 -5.18 -18.53 -7.22
N LEU A 112 -6.26 -18.58 -6.44
CA LEU A 112 -7.47 -17.75 -6.65
C LEU A 112 -7.19 -16.25 -6.49
N TYR A 113 -6.39 -15.89 -5.48
CA TYR A 113 -5.98 -14.51 -5.18
C TYR A 113 -5.22 -13.85 -6.32
N MET A 114 -4.37 -14.60 -7.02
CA MET A 114 -3.54 -14.06 -8.09
C MET A 114 -4.18 -14.21 -9.47
N THR A 115 -5.36 -14.81 -9.61
CA THR A 115 -5.97 -15.08 -10.93
C THR A 115 -7.42 -14.63 -11.05
N VAL A 116 -8.27 -14.99 -10.09
CA VAL A 116 -9.72 -14.77 -10.19
C VAL A 116 -10.14 -13.51 -9.44
N LEU A 117 -9.60 -13.31 -8.24
CA LEU A 117 -10.00 -12.18 -7.40
C LEU A 117 -9.71 -10.79 -8.01
N PRO A 118 -8.59 -10.56 -8.71
CA PRO A 118 -8.34 -9.27 -9.34
C PRO A 118 -9.38 -8.95 -10.41
N TYR A 119 -9.81 -9.96 -11.17
CA TYR A 119 -10.84 -9.80 -12.19
C TYR A 119 -12.23 -9.55 -11.57
N LEU A 120 -12.62 -10.33 -10.55
CA LEU A 120 -13.91 -10.17 -9.88
C LEU A 120 -14.05 -8.83 -9.14
N LEU A 121 -12.96 -8.33 -8.56
CA LEU A 121 -12.95 -7.11 -7.77
C LEU A 121 -12.56 -5.87 -8.60
N GLY A 122 -12.22 -6.03 -9.88
CA GLY A 122 -11.77 -4.94 -10.75
C GLY A 122 -10.46 -4.30 -10.29
N LEU A 123 -9.53 -5.08 -9.72
CA LEU A 123 -8.24 -4.56 -9.28
C LEU A 123 -7.35 -4.24 -10.49
N SER A 124 -6.72 -3.07 -10.47
CA SER A 124 -5.78 -2.63 -11.51
C SER A 124 -4.32 -2.60 -11.03
N VAL A 125 -4.08 -2.65 -9.72
CA VAL A 125 -2.76 -2.55 -9.10
C VAL A 125 -2.64 -3.52 -7.92
N LEU A 126 -1.49 -4.19 -7.81
CA LEU A 126 -1.09 -5.02 -6.67
C LEU A 126 0.09 -4.36 -5.94
N LEU A 127 -0.12 -3.99 -4.67
CA LEU A 127 0.94 -3.51 -3.79
C LEU A 127 1.52 -4.69 -3.02
N LEU A 128 2.74 -5.13 -3.37
CA LEU A 128 3.40 -6.29 -2.76
C LEU A 128 4.65 -5.90 -1.98
N GLU A 129 4.96 -6.70 -0.97
CA GLU A 129 6.21 -6.60 -0.23
C GLU A 129 7.38 -6.95 -1.18
N LYS A 130 8.47 -6.19 -1.11
CA LYS A 130 9.57 -6.25 -2.09
C LYS A 130 10.23 -7.63 -2.22
N ASP A 131 10.42 -8.37 -1.13
CA ASP A 131 11.11 -9.66 -1.10
C ASP A 131 10.20 -10.80 -1.60
N SER A 132 8.88 -10.59 -1.66
CA SER A 132 7.92 -11.52 -2.25
C SER A 132 7.85 -11.47 -3.78
N ILE A 133 8.46 -10.45 -4.41
CA ILE A 133 8.37 -10.22 -5.85
C ILE A 133 9.39 -11.09 -6.58
N THR A 134 8.89 -11.99 -7.44
CA THR A 134 9.70 -12.83 -8.31
C THR A 134 9.44 -12.50 -9.78
N GLN A 135 10.39 -12.80 -10.67
CA GLN A 135 10.19 -12.64 -12.13
C GLN A 135 8.93 -13.37 -12.64
N ARG A 136 8.65 -14.55 -12.07
CA ARG A 136 7.43 -15.31 -12.39
C ARG A 136 6.17 -14.59 -11.94
N ALA A 137 6.17 -14.00 -10.76
CA ALA A 137 5.04 -13.20 -10.28
C ALA A 137 4.81 -11.98 -11.19
N VAL A 138 5.89 -11.31 -11.62
CA VAL A 138 5.82 -10.17 -12.56
C VAL A 138 5.27 -10.59 -13.91
N ALA A 139 5.78 -11.67 -14.50
CA ALA A 139 5.29 -12.19 -15.78
C ALA A 139 3.80 -12.52 -15.69
N ARG A 140 3.38 -13.18 -14.60
CA ARG A 140 1.98 -13.53 -14.38
C ARG A 140 1.09 -12.31 -14.21
N ALA A 141 1.53 -11.30 -13.46
CA ALA A 141 0.76 -10.07 -13.29
C ALA A 141 0.57 -9.34 -14.64
N ARG A 142 1.61 -9.30 -15.49
CA ARG A 142 1.53 -8.73 -16.84
C ARG A 142 0.55 -9.48 -17.75
N GLU A 143 0.55 -10.81 -17.72
CA GLU A 143 -0.45 -11.63 -18.44
C GLU A 143 -1.89 -11.31 -18.03
N LEU A 144 -2.07 -10.87 -16.79
CA LEU A 144 -3.38 -10.53 -16.22
C LEU A 144 -3.69 -9.03 -16.26
N GLU A 145 -2.87 -8.24 -16.98
CA GLU A 145 -2.98 -6.78 -17.08
C GLU A 145 -2.95 -6.05 -15.72
N LEU A 146 -2.35 -6.68 -14.70
CA LEU A 146 -2.18 -6.12 -13.37
C LEU A 146 -0.83 -5.40 -13.27
N ARG A 147 -0.85 -4.18 -12.74
CA ARG A 147 0.37 -3.44 -12.40
C ARG A 147 0.83 -3.81 -11.01
N MET A 148 2.12 -4.10 -10.84
CA MET A 148 2.70 -4.35 -9.53
C MET A 148 3.42 -3.11 -9.01
N VAL A 149 3.36 -2.87 -7.71
CA VAL A 149 4.14 -1.84 -7.01
C VAL A 149 4.75 -2.47 -5.76
N ALA A 150 6.06 -2.33 -5.58
CA ALA A 150 6.77 -2.83 -4.42
C ALA A 150 6.68 -1.84 -3.25
N TRP A 151 6.56 -2.33 -2.01
CA TRP A 151 6.68 -1.49 -0.81
C TRP A 151 7.48 -2.23 0.30
N THR A 152 8.22 -1.57 1.18
CA THR A 152 8.85 -0.25 1.04
C THR A 152 10.33 -0.47 0.73
N VAL A 153 10.83 0.08 -0.37
CA VAL A 153 12.17 -0.18 -0.91
C VAL A 153 13.08 1.00 -0.61
N ASN A 154 14.04 0.82 0.30
CA ASN A 154 14.91 1.91 0.74
C ASN A 154 16.34 1.78 0.20
N GLU A 155 16.80 0.57 -0.11
CA GLU A 155 18.17 0.33 -0.57
C GLU A 155 18.34 0.65 -2.07
N PRO A 156 19.36 1.43 -2.47
CA PRO A 156 19.58 1.82 -3.88
C PRO A 156 19.68 0.64 -4.84
N VAL A 157 20.36 -0.44 -4.43
CA VAL A 157 20.53 -1.64 -5.26
C VAL A 157 19.20 -2.34 -5.51
N GLU A 158 18.32 -2.40 -4.51
CA GLU A 158 16.99 -3.01 -4.66
C GLU A 158 16.09 -2.17 -5.56
N LYS A 159 16.18 -0.84 -5.45
CA LYS A 159 15.47 0.10 -6.32
C LYS A 159 15.89 -0.08 -7.78
N GLU A 160 17.20 -0.14 -8.03
CA GLU A 160 17.76 -0.35 -9.36
C GLU A 160 17.29 -1.69 -9.94
N PHE A 161 17.38 -2.77 -9.15
CA PHE A 161 16.94 -4.09 -9.57
C PHE A 161 15.44 -4.12 -9.91
N LEU A 162 14.58 -3.56 -9.05
CA LEU A 162 13.13 -3.54 -9.28
C LEU A 162 12.76 -2.75 -10.54
N VAL A 163 13.35 -1.57 -10.73
CA VAL A 163 13.03 -0.72 -11.89
C VAL A 163 13.65 -1.26 -13.17
N HIS A 164 14.96 -1.51 -13.18
CA HIS A 164 15.69 -1.82 -14.42
C HIS A 164 15.60 -3.29 -14.82
N HIS A 165 15.48 -4.22 -13.86
CA HIS A 165 15.48 -5.66 -14.17
C HIS A 165 14.07 -6.25 -14.13
N LEU A 166 13.25 -5.84 -13.16
CA LEU A 166 11.88 -6.33 -13.04
C LEU A 166 10.86 -5.42 -13.73
N GLY A 167 11.15 -4.14 -13.97
CA GLY A 167 10.19 -3.18 -14.51
C GLY A 167 9.01 -2.96 -13.56
N VAL A 168 9.28 -2.97 -12.25
CA VAL A 168 8.30 -2.80 -11.18
C VAL A 168 8.59 -1.49 -10.43
N PRO A 169 7.64 -0.54 -10.38
CA PRO A 169 7.76 0.66 -9.54
C PRO A 169 7.74 0.32 -8.05
N TYR A 170 8.22 1.24 -7.22
CA TYR A 170 8.31 1.05 -5.77
C TYR A 170 7.85 2.27 -4.96
N LEU A 171 7.47 2.03 -3.71
CA LEU A 171 7.28 3.02 -2.65
C LEU A 171 8.54 3.05 -1.77
N THR A 172 9.01 4.22 -1.38
CA THR A 172 10.25 4.40 -0.59
C THR A 172 10.08 5.48 0.46
N ASP A 173 10.75 5.31 1.61
CA ASP A 173 10.92 6.37 2.61
C ASP A 173 12.21 7.19 2.35
N ALA A 174 13.09 6.69 1.48
CA ALA A 174 14.42 7.22 1.23
C ALA A 174 14.53 7.87 -0.15
N LEU A 175 14.10 9.12 -0.30
CA LEU A 175 14.10 9.84 -1.59
C LEU A 175 15.47 10.37 -2.05
N ALA A 176 16.50 10.33 -1.19
CA ALA A 176 17.78 11.00 -1.44
C ALA A 176 18.54 10.43 -2.66
N ASP A 177 18.45 9.13 -2.87
CA ASP A 177 19.25 8.41 -3.88
C ASP A 177 18.54 8.26 -5.23
N ASP A 178 17.23 8.56 -5.31
CA ASP A 178 16.43 8.38 -6.53
C ASP A 178 16.79 9.38 -7.65
N ARG A 179 17.50 10.47 -7.30
CA ARG A 179 18.01 11.46 -8.28
C ARG A 179 19.08 10.88 -9.22
N ILE A 180 19.71 9.77 -8.84
CA ILE A 180 20.72 9.09 -9.66
C ILE A 180 20.05 8.26 -10.76
N LEU A 181 18.90 7.62 -10.45
CA LEU A 181 18.15 6.80 -11.40
C LEU A 181 17.49 7.64 -12.51
N ALA A 182 17.04 8.85 -12.19
CA ALA A 182 16.45 9.77 -13.17
C ALA A 182 17.45 10.39 -14.17
N LYS A 183 18.76 10.28 -13.92
CA LYS A 183 19.82 10.80 -14.82
C LYS A 183 20.35 9.75 -15.80
N GLY A 184 19.89 8.51 -15.70
CA GLY A 184 20.27 7.41 -16.60
C GLY A 184 19.30 7.15 -17.75
N GLN A 185 18.27 7.99 -17.91
CA GLN A 185 17.33 7.99 -19.05
C GLN A 185 17.68 9.09 -20.05
#